data_AF-A0A3D4TMD4-F1
#
_entry.id   AF-A0A3D4TMD4-F1
#
_cell.length_a   1.000
_cell.length_b   1.000
_cell.length_c   1.000
_cell.angle_alpha   90.00
_cell.angle_beta   90.00
_cell.angle_gamma   90.00
#
_symmetry.space_group_name_H-M   'P 1'
#
loop_
_entity.id
_entity.type
_entity.pdbx_description
1 polymer ?
#
loop_
_entity_poly.entity_id
_entity_poly.type
_entity_poly.pdbx_seq_one_letter_code
_entity_poly.pdbx_strand_id
1 'polypeptide(L)'
;MSSFHERRQRLADTQGPLMLLEVSAPSMPEVLRIVNDNVNWTSNGREFIAAPFGFQLPDDVSGQAPRAQLVIDNIGRALTEDLEGLAPGEMVTARLMLTDRADPEAIEAEYDLPMTQVSVNTRTVSAQCGVDFLMRQQAVLLHANPFTLPGIF
;
A
#
# COMPACT_ATOMS: atom_id res chain seq x y z
N MET A 1 -5.75 -24.95 -9.71
CA MET A 1 -6.67 -23.86 -9.33
C MET A 1 -6.39 -23.56 -7.86
N SER A 2 -6.06 -22.32 -7.48
CA SER A 2 -5.77 -21.99 -6.08
C SER A 2 -7.05 -22.15 -5.24
N SER A 3 -6.91 -22.64 -4.01
CA SER A 3 -8.04 -22.95 -3.14
C SER A 3 -8.88 -21.73 -2.75
N PHE A 4 -8.35 -20.52 -2.94
CA PHE A 4 -8.99 -19.24 -2.65
C PHE A 4 -10.17 -18.92 -3.58
N HIS A 5 -9.97 -19.03 -4.90
CA HIS A 5 -11.04 -18.77 -5.87
C HIS A 5 -12.21 -19.74 -5.69
N GLU A 6 -11.91 -20.99 -5.36
CA GLU A 6 -12.90 -22.03 -5.11
C GLU A 6 -13.70 -21.78 -3.81
N ARG A 7 -13.07 -21.28 -2.75
CA ARG A 7 -13.75 -20.92 -1.49
C ARG A 7 -14.72 -19.74 -1.70
N ARG A 8 -14.29 -18.69 -2.40
CA ARG A 8 -15.15 -17.51 -2.69
C ARG A 8 -16.35 -17.79 -3.58
N GLN A 9 -16.34 -18.90 -4.33
CA GLN A 9 -17.47 -19.30 -5.16
C GLN A 9 -18.51 -20.13 -4.40
N ARG A 10 -18.24 -20.55 -3.14
CA ARG A 10 -19.21 -21.30 -2.33
C ARG A 10 -20.26 -20.38 -1.73
N LEU A 11 -21.48 -20.92 -1.65
CA LEU A 11 -22.60 -20.29 -0.96
C LEU A 11 -22.39 -20.13 0.56
N ALA A 12 -21.58 -21.01 1.15
CA ALA A 12 -21.20 -20.97 2.56
C ALA A 12 -19.67 -20.86 2.66
N ASP A 13 -19.18 -19.63 2.68
CA ASP A 13 -17.82 -19.34 3.11
C ASP A 13 -17.83 -18.91 4.57
N THR A 14 -17.14 -19.66 5.41
CA THR A 14 -17.03 -19.34 6.86
C THR A 14 -15.78 -18.51 7.15
N GLN A 15 -14.89 -18.37 6.16
CA GLN A 15 -13.59 -17.72 6.30
C GLN A 15 -13.50 -16.59 5.28
N GLY A 16 -13.61 -15.35 5.77
CA GLY A 16 -13.53 -14.17 4.92
C GLY A 16 -12.10 -13.88 4.42
N PRO A 17 -11.94 -13.03 3.40
CA PRO A 17 -10.63 -12.58 2.98
C PRO A 17 -9.96 -11.71 4.05
N LEU A 18 -8.64 -11.79 4.09
CA LEU A 18 -7.78 -11.01 4.97
C LEU A 18 -6.94 -10.05 4.13
N MET A 19 -6.92 -8.78 4.51
CA MET A 19 -6.09 -7.76 3.87
C MET A 19 -4.93 -7.40 4.79
N LEU A 20 -3.72 -7.61 4.28
CA LEU A 20 -2.47 -7.26 4.92
C LEU A 20 -1.90 -6.03 4.22
N LEU A 21 -1.31 -5.12 4.99
CA LEU A 21 -0.71 -3.90 4.51
C LEU A 21 0.68 -3.77 5.10
N GLU A 22 1.69 -3.66 4.23
CA GLU A 22 3.05 -3.26 4.62
C GLU A 22 3.28 -1.83 4.13
N VAL A 23 3.69 -0.93 5.03
CA VAL A 23 4.06 0.45 4.70
C VAL A 23 5.54 0.63 4.99
N SER A 24 6.28 1.09 3.99
CA SER A 24 7.73 1.32 4.10
C SER A 24 8.12 2.66 3.50
N ALA A 25 9.09 3.33 4.14
CA ALA A 25 9.73 4.54 3.64
C ALA A 25 11.23 4.49 3.94
N PRO A 26 12.10 5.15 3.14
CA PRO A 26 13.53 5.20 3.39
C PRO A 26 13.96 5.75 4.76
N SER A 27 13.17 6.65 5.35
CA SER A 27 13.38 7.23 6.69
C SER A 27 12.85 6.36 7.83
N MET A 28 11.99 5.38 7.54
CA MET A 28 11.46 4.46 8.54
C MET A 28 12.48 3.34 8.83
N PRO A 29 12.89 3.13 10.09
CA PRO A 29 13.82 2.06 10.44
C PRO A 29 13.18 0.67 10.33
N GLU A 30 11.86 0.57 10.53
CA GLU A 30 11.10 -0.67 10.41
C GLU A 30 9.90 -0.52 9.49
N VAL A 31 9.53 -1.61 8.80
CA VAL A 31 8.33 -1.66 7.97
C VAL A 31 7.12 -1.81 8.87
N LEU A 32 6.18 -0.88 8.74
CA LEU A 32 4.91 -0.91 9.44
C LEU A 32 4.00 -1.99 8.84
N ARG A 33 3.48 -2.88 9.67
CA ARG A 33 2.67 -4.04 9.24
C ARG A 33 1.32 -4.06 9.92
N ILE A 34 0.27 -3.94 9.12
CA ILE A 34 -1.11 -3.81 9.59
C ILE A 34 -1.99 -4.85 8.92
N VAL A 35 -2.95 -5.39 9.65
CA VAL A 35 -4.00 -6.27 9.14
C VAL A 35 -5.37 -5.67 9.37
N ASN A 36 -6.25 -5.77 8.36
CA ASN A 36 -7.64 -5.33 8.44
C ASN A 36 -8.50 -6.37 9.18
N ASP A 37 -8.23 -6.54 10.46
CA ASP A 37 -8.98 -7.42 11.35
C ASP A 37 -8.95 -6.88 12.79
N ASN A 38 -9.68 -7.51 13.70
CA ASN A 38 -9.68 -7.16 15.13
C ASN A 38 -8.62 -7.92 15.94
N VAL A 39 -7.87 -8.82 15.30
CA VAL A 39 -6.87 -9.70 15.94
C VAL A 39 -5.56 -9.61 15.16
N ASN A 40 -4.43 -9.62 15.86
CA ASN A 40 -3.11 -9.67 15.23
C ASN A 40 -2.95 -10.98 14.46
N TRP A 41 -2.32 -10.92 13.30
CA TRP A 41 -2.07 -12.08 12.45
C TRP A 41 -0.58 -12.25 12.20
N THR A 42 -0.12 -13.49 12.09
CA THR A 42 1.25 -13.78 11.61
C THR A 42 1.15 -14.37 10.21
N SER A 43 1.85 -13.78 9.25
CA SER A 43 1.95 -14.27 7.88
C SER A 43 3.41 -14.30 7.46
N ASN A 44 3.86 -15.43 6.89
CA ASN A 44 5.24 -15.60 6.40
C ASN A 44 6.32 -15.25 7.46
N GLY A 45 6.05 -15.59 8.73
CA GLY A 45 6.95 -15.30 9.85
C GLY A 45 7.01 -13.83 10.30
N ARG A 46 6.13 -12.96 9.78
CA ARG A 46 6.01 -11.54 10.16
C ARG A 46 4.69 -11.30 10.89
N GLU A 47 4.75 -10.55 11.99
CA GLU A 47 3.55 -10.14 12.72
C GLU A 47 2.91 -8.89 12.08
N PHE A 48 1.59 -8.94 11.93
CA PHE A 48 0.75 -7.85 11.47
C PHE A 48 -0.19 -7.43 12.59
N ILE A 49 -0.16 -6.14 12.92
CA ILE A 49 -0.95 -5.56 14.00
C ILE A 49 -2.36 -5.31 13.52
N ALA A 50 -3.36 -5.67 14.33
CA ALA A 50 -4.75 -5.36 14.06
C ALA A 50 -4.99 -3.85 14.06
N ALA A 51 -5.23 -3.28 12.88
CA ALA A 51 -5.79 -1.95 12.78
C ALA A 51 -6.73 -1.88 11.57
N PRO A 52 -8.00 -1.49 11.77
CA PRO A 52 -8.94 -1.40 10.67
C PRO A 52 -8.50 -0.31 9.70
N PHE A 53 -8.56 -0.64 8.40
CA PHE A 53 -8.30 0.32 7.33
C PHE A 53 -9.30 0.14 6.19
N GLY A 54 -9.70 1.26 5.59
CA GLY A 54 -10.50 1.32 4.39
C GLY A 54 -9.62 1.52 3.17
N PHE A 55 -9.76 0.65 2.17
CA PHE A 55 -9.19 0.85 0.85
C PHE A 55 -10.30 1.16 -0.14
N GLN A 56 -10.30 2.39 -0.66
CA GLN A 56 -11.19 2.78 -1.75
C GLN A 56 -10.45 2.59 -3.06
N LEU A 57 -10.94 1.62 -3.85
CA LEU A 57 -10.47 1.42 -5.21
C LEU A 57 -10.76 2.69 -6.05
N PRO A 58 -9.86 3.05 -6.99
CA PRO A 58 -10.10 4.18 -7.87
C PRO A 58 -11.36 3.95 -8.70
N ASP A 59 -12.22 4.96 -8.78
CA ASP A 59 -13.26 4.99 -9.81
C ASP A 59 -12.59 5.29 -11.15
N ASP A 60 -12.79 4.40 -12.14
CA ASP A 60 -12.31 4.59 -13.51
C ASP A 60 -13.19 5.64 -14.21
N VAL A 61 -12.90 6.91 -13.94
CA VAL A 61 -13.54 8.05 -14.60
C VAL A 61 -12.68 8.43 -15.81
N SER A 62 -13.26 8.27 -17.00
CA SER A 62 -12.63 8.64 -18.28
C SER A 62 -12.00 10.05 -18.21
N GLY A 63 -10.68 10.12 -18.42
CA GLY A 63 -9.92 11.37 -18.47
C GLY A 63 -9.18 11.77 -17.18
N GLN A 64 -9.26 10.99 -16.09
CA GLN A 64 -8.43 11.20 -14.89
C GLN A 64 -7.51 10.01 -14.60
N ALA A 65 -6.31 10.30 -14.10
CA ALA A 65 -5.43 9.25 -13.59
C ALA A 65 -6.10 8.58 -12.38
N PRO A 66 -6.17 7.24 -12.32
CA PRO A 66 -6.81 6.53 -11.23
C PRO A 66 -6.09 6.83 -9.91
N ARG A 67 -6.85 7.34 -8.93
CA ARG A 67 -6.40 7.60 -7.56
C ARG A 67 -7.13 6.65 -6.62
N ALA A 68 -6.40 5.72 -6.02
CA ALA A 68 -6.89 4.94 -4.90
C ALA A 68 -6.72 5.76 -3.62
N GLN A 69 -7.64 5.59 -2.67
CA GLN A 69 -7.52 6.25 -1.37
C GLN A 69 -7.38 5.17 -0.29
N LEU A 70 -6.31 5.27 0.50
CA LEU A 70 -6.09 4.43 1.66
C LEU A 70 -6.36 5.27 2.92
N VAL A 71 -7.27 4.79 3.76
CA VAL A 71 -7.61 5.41 5.04
C VAL A 71 -7.39 4.39 6.13
N ILE A 72 -6.46 4.66 7.03
CA ILE A 72 -6.11 3.81 8.16
C ILE A 72 -6.60 4.49 9.42
N ASP A 73 -7.30 3.76 10.28
CA ASP A 73 -7.68 4.30 11.58
C ASP A 73 -6.46 4.35 12.51
N ASN A 74 -6.16 5.52 13.05
CA ASN A 74 -5.01 5.79 13.90
C ASN A 74 -5.32 5.45 15.37
N ILE A 75 -5.82 4.23 15.62
CA ILE A 75 -6.23 3.78 16.96
C ILE A 75 -5.03 3.15 17.65
N GLY A 76 -4.05 3.99 18.00
CA GLY A 76 -2.82 3.56 18.66
C GLY A 76 -1.68 4.49 18.26
N ARG A 77 -1.20 5.30 19.21
CA ARG A 77 -0.16 6.33 19.02
C ARG A 77 1.10 5.86 18.28
N ALA A 78 1.34 4.55 18.17
CA ALA A 78 2.43 3.96 17.40
C ALA A 78 2.48 4.42 15.93
N LEU A 79 1.33 4.46 15.23
CA LEU A 79 1.32 4.87 13.81
C LEU A 79 1.69 6.34 13.60
N THR A 80 1.44 7.17 14.61
CA THR A 80 1.72 8.61 14.52
C THR A 80 3.22 8.87 14.64
N GLU A 81 3.90 8.18 15.57
CA GLU A 81 5.35 8.31 15.77
C GLU A 81 6.13 7.82 14.53
N ASP A 82 5.71 6.70 13.94
CA ASP A 82 6.34 6.17 12.73
C ASP A 82 6.19 7.14 11.54
N LEU A 83 5.01 7.74 11.38
CA LEU A 83 4.71 8.67 10.29
C LEU A 83 5.27 10.09 10.51
N GLU A 84 5.44 10.54 11.76
CA GLU A 84 6.06 11.83 12.09
C GLU A 84 7.57 11.86 11.78
N GLY A 85 8.22 10.69 11.73
CA GLY A 85 9.60 10.55 11.30
C GLY A 85 9.84 10.75 9.80
N LEU A 86 8.77 10.83 8.99
CA LEU A 86 8.88 10.94 7.53
C LEU A 86 9.42 12.31 7.09
N ALA A 87 10.37 12.29 6.15
CA ALA A 87 10.85 13.53 5.56
C ALA A 87 9.77 14.13 4.64
N PRO A 88 9.63 15.47 4.57
CA PRO A 88 8.67 16.11 3.68
C PRO A 88 8.93 15.74 2.21
N GLY A 89 7.94 15.16 1.54
CA GLY A 89 8.02 14.79 0.12
C GLY A 89 8.74 13.47 -0.18
N GLU A 90 9.03 12.68 0.86
CA GLU A 90 9.58 11.34 0.71
C GLU A 90 8.59 10.37 0.07
N MET A 91 9.10 9.42 -0.72
CA MET A 91 8.28 8.38 -1.31
C MET A 91 7.99 7.30 -0.27
N VAL A 92 6.71 7.17 0.08
CA VAL A 92 6.21 6.09 0.93
C VAL A 92 5.56 5.05 0.03
N THR A 93 5.89 3.78 0.22
CA THR A 93 5.30 2.67 -0.54
C THR A 93 4.41 1.84 0.38
N ALA A 94 3.15 1.67 -0.01
CA ALA A 94 2.21 0.74 0.60
C ALA A 94 2.09 -0.51 -0.27
N ARG A 95 2.42 -1.67 0.29
CA ARG A 95 2.21 -2.97 -0.34
C ARG A 95 0.98 -3.63 0.28
N LEU A 96 -0.10 -3.70 -0.50
CA LEU A 96 -1.34 -4.35 -0.11
C LEU A 96 -1.33 -5.81 -0.57
N MET A 97 -1.48 -6.73 0.37
CA MET A 97 -1.53 -8.17 0.11
C MET A 97 -2.89 -8.72 0.51
N LEU A 98 -3.50 -9.48 -0.39
CA LEU A 98 -4.77 -10.16 -0.17
C LEU A 98 -4.51 -11.64 0.07
N THR A 99 -5.02 -12.15 1.19
CA THR A 99 -4.91 -13.56 1.59
C THR A 99 -6.25 -14.06 2.14
N ASP A 100 -6.30 -15.34 2.50
CA ASP A 100 -7.44 -15.98 3.15
C ASP A 100 -7.16 -16.09 4.65
N ARG A 101 -8.17 -15.88 5.51
CA ARG A 101 -8.03 -16.16 6.94
C ARG A 101 -7.69 -17.62 7.23
N ALA A 102 -8.12 -18.54 6.37
CA ALA A 102 -7.84 -19.96 6.55
C ALA A 102 -6.40 -20.36 6.16
N ASP A 103 -5.71 -19.55 5.36
CA ASP A 103 -4.32 -19.79 4.95
C ASP A 103 -3.59 -18.44 4.77
N PRO A 104 -3.19 -17.80 5.88
CA PRO A 104 -2.59 -16.46 5.86
C PRO A 104 -1.20 -16.44 5.23
N GLU A 105 -0.57 -17.59 4.98
CA GLU A 105 0.73 -17.68 4.31
C GLU A 105 0.60 -17.61 2.79
N ALA A 106 -0.54 -18.04 2.24
CA ALA A 106 -0.83 -17.98 0.81
C ALA A 106 -1.29 -16.58 0.38
N ILE A 107 -0.37 -15.80 -0.20
CA ILE A 107 -0.70 -14.50 -0.80
C ILE A 107 -1.28 -14.71 -2.20
N GLU A 108 -2.52 -14.29 -2.39
CA GLU A 108 -3.27 -14.49 -3.64
C GLU A 108 -3.16 -13.30 -4.59
N ALA A 109 -3.09 -12.09 -4.03
CA ALA A 109 -2.85 -10.87 -4.81
C ALA A 109 -1.98 -9.89 -4.03
N GLU A 110 -1.16 -9.15 -4.77
CA GLU A 110 -0.24 -8.15 -4.25
C GLU A 110 -0.31 -6.89 -5.11
N TYR A 111 -0.40 -5.74 -4.44
CA TYR A 111 -0.45 -4.44 -5.08
C TYR A 111 0.55 -3.50 -4.43
N ASP A 112 1.55 -3.09 -5.19
CA ASP A 112 2.48 -2.03 -4.79
C ASP A 112 1.90 -0.67 -5.16
N LEU A 113 1.60 0.11 -4.13
CA LEU A 113 0.90 1.38 -4.21
C LEU A 113 1.84 2.49 -3.69
N PRO A 114 2.46 3.26 -4.58
CA PRO A 114 3.18 4.46 -4.15
C PRO A 114 2.18 5.44 -3.56
N MET A 115 2.40 5.80 -2.30
CA MET A 115 1.59 6.74 -1.55
C MET A 115 2.09 8.15 -1.85
N THR A 116 1.16 8.98 -2.30
CA THR A 116 1.33 10.41 -2.51
C THR A 116 0.40 11.14 -1.52
N GLN A 117 0.85 12.28 -0.99
CA GLN A 117 0.07 13.10 -0.06
C GLN A 117 -0.46 12.32 1.17
N VAL A 118 0.46 11.88 2.04
CA VAL A 118 0.09 11.33 3.35
C VAL A 118 -0.35 12.48 4.26
N SER A 119 -1.54 12.37 4.83
CA SER A 119 -2.13 13.32 5.76
C SER A 119 -2.52 12.59 7.04
N VAL A 120 -1.93 13.02 8.15
CA VAL A 120 -2.14 12.43 9.48
C VAL A 120 -3.05 13.33 10.31
N ASN A 121 -4.16 12.77 10.78
CA ASN A 121 -5.01 13.38 11.80
C ASN A 121 -4.89 12.58 13.12
N THR A 122 -5.36 13.18 14.22
CA THR A 122 -5.37 12.58 15.56
C THR A 122 -6.15 11.27 15.68
N ARG A 123 -6.97 10.92 14.69
CA ARG A 123 -7.79 9.69 14.66
C ARG A 123 -7.64 8.87 13.39
N THR A 124 -7.16 9.45 12.30
CA THR A 124 -7.11 8.78 11.00
C THR A 124 -5.85 9.20 10.26
N VAL A 125 -5.20 8.24 9.60
CA VAL A 125 -4.16 8.48 8.62
C VAL A 125 -4.80 8.27 7.25
N SER A 126 -4.72 9.25 6.38
CA SER A 126 -5.23 9.14 5.01
C SER A 126 -4.10 9.38 4.02
N ALA A 127 -4.09 8.61 2.93
CA ALA A 127 -3.10 8.75 1.90
C ALA A 127 -3.72 8.51 0.52
N GLN A 128 -3.20 9.20 -0.48
CA GLN A 128 -3.58 8.98 -1.87
C GLN A 128 -2.61 8.02 -2.53
N CYS A 129 -3.06 6.81 -2.81
CA CYS A 129 -2.31 5.79 -3.51
C CYS A 129 -2.57 5.94 -5.01
N GLY A 130 -1.55 6.24 -5.80
CA GLY A 130 -1.78 6.50 -7.22
C GLY A 130 -0.57 6.22 -8.08
N VAL A 131 -0.80 5.56 -9.21
CA VAL A 131 0.21 5.38 -10.28
C VAL A 131 0.56 6.70 -10.98
N ASP A 132 -0.15 7.79 -10.67
CA ASP A 132 0.10 9.12 -11.19
C ASP A 132 1.55 9.57 -10.96
N PHE A 133 2.20 9.17 -9.85
CA PHE A 133 3.63 9.44 -9.66
C PHE A 133 4.51 8.75 -10.72
N LEU A 134 4.28 7.46 -10.98
CA LEU A 134 4.99 6.71 -12.02
C LEU A 134 4.69 7.25 -13.42
N MET A 135 3.44 7.67 -13.67
CA MET A 135 3.02 8.23 -14.96
C MET A 135 3.51 9.66 -15.20
N ARG A 136 3.78 10.42 -14.13
CA ARG A 136 4.42 11.75 -14.20
C ARG A 136 5.93 11.68 -14.32
N GLN A 137 6.53 10.51 -14.07
CA GLN A 137 7.96 10.34 -14.24
C GLN A 137 8.32 10.50 -15.72
N GLN A 138 9.35 11.29 -16.02
CA GLN A 138 9.84 11.41 -17.38
C GLN A 138 10.27 10.03 -17.88
N ALA A 139 9.72 9.61 -19.02
CA ALA A 139 10.02 8.31 -19.62
C ALA A 139 11.52 8.12 -19.95
N VAL A 140 12.28 9.22 -20.04
CA VAL A 140 13.70 9.22 -20.34
C VAL A 140 14.46 9.94 -19.22
N LEU A 141 15.24 9.18 -18.45
CA LEU A 141 16.10 9.71 -17.37
C LEU A 141 17.35 10.44 -17.89
N LEU A 142 17.76 10.16 -19.14
CA LEU A 142 18.97 10.70 -19.76
C LEU A 142 18.61 11.52 -20.98
N HIS A 143 18.66 12.85 -20.84
CA HIS A 143 18.49 13.77 -21.95
C HIS A 143 19.83 14.00 -22.65
N ALA A 144 19.83 13.92 -23.98
CA ALA A 144 20.99 14.28 -24.79
C ALA A 144 21.17 15.81 -24.79
N ASN A 145 22.20 16.29 -24.11
CA ASN A 145 22.60 17.69 -24.09
C ASN A 145 24.11 17.78 -24.37
N PRO A 146 24.65 18.98 -24.66
CA PRO A 146 26.07 19.14 -24.99
C PRO A 146 27.04 18.67 -23.87
N PHE A 147 26.56 18.53 -22.63
CA PHE A 147 27.34 18.04 -21.50
C PHE A 147 27.27 16.51 -21.34
N THR A 148 26.16 15.88 -21.70
CA THR A 148 25.95 14.42 -21.58
C THR A 148 26.39 13.66 -22.83
N LEU A 149 26.34 14.30 -24.01
CA LEU A 149 26.76 13.73 -25.30
C LEU A 149 27.55 14.78 -26.14
N PRO A 150 28.79 15.13 -25.74
CA PRO A 150 29.58 16.20 -26.37
C PRO A 150 30.09 15.91 -27.79
N GLY A 151 29.77 14.75 -28.38
CA GLY A 151 30.24 14.33 -29.71
C GLY A 151 29.17 14.28 -30.80
N ILE A 152 27.91 14.61 -30.49
CA ILE A 152 26.78 14.56 -31.43
C ILE A 152 26.31 15.96 -31.88
N PHE A 153 26.72 17.02 -31.17
CA PHE A 153 26.41 18.41 -31.50
C PHE A 153 27.62 19.15 -32.06
#